data_AF-A0A352GN12-F1
#
_entry.id   AF-A0A352GN12-F1
#
_cell.length_a   1.000
_cell.length_b   1.000
_cell.length_c   1.000
_cell.angle_alpha   90.00
_cell.angle_beta   90.00
_cell.angle_gamma   90.00
#
_symmetry.space_group_name_H-M   'P 1'
#
loop_
_entity.id
_entity.type
_entity.pdbx_description
1 polymer ?
#
loop_
_entity_poly.entity_id
_entity_poly.type
_entity_poly.pdbx_seq_one_letter_code
_entity_poly.pdbx_strand_id
1 'polypeptide(L)'
;MDHARDLKECRMVNISFEQGQNGRLILTPESRAMIMEMHPWERYTAYHDYCRQIYRQNNPAGQSLPEPQVSNLGHQVLPNLISPEDVAALQQLLDERVDGPNLDADGNPMWFASLPWTMMRINVVRQVLGRMFAGDISKALEAYFGSYFRIMSLSLVRGFPGKADGS
;
A
#
# COMPACT_ATOMS: atom_id res chain seq x y z
N MET A 1 9.22 27.68 14.16
CA MET A 1 10.08 26.67 13.51
C MET A 1 9.43 26.33 12.18
N ASP A 2 9.87 27.04 11.13
CA ASP A 2 9.35 26.92 9.76
C ASP A 2 10.05 25.76 9.03
N HIS A 3 9.50 24.55 9.09
CA HIS A 3 9.98 23.41 8.30
C HIS A 3 9.49 23.43 6.83
N ALA A 4 8.72 24.44 6.43
CA ALA A 4 8.08 24.50 5.12
C ALA A 4 8.87 25.25 4.02
N ARG A 5 10.05 25.84 4.33
CA ARG A 5 10.77 26.71 3.39
C ARG A 5 11.90 26.07 2.59
N ASP A 6 12.37 24.86 2.94
CA ASP A 6 13.57 24.27 2.32
C ASP A 6 13.30 23.21 1.24
N LEU A 7 12.05 22.96 0.85
CA LEU A 7 11.75 22.07 -0.29
C LEU A 7 11.92 22.74 -1.67
N LYS A 8 12.49 23.95 -1.74
CA LYS A 8 12.50 24.78 -2.95
C LYS A 8 13.44 24.31 -4.07
N GLU A 9 14.34 23.38 -3.81
CA GLU A 9 15.21 22.81 -4.84
C GLU A 9 15.40 21.31 -4.61
N CYS A 10 14.36 20.50 -4.89
CA CYS A 10 14.62 19.11 -5.25
C CYS A 10 15.41 19.11 -6.56
N ARG A 11 16.75 19.21 -6.47
CA ARG A 11 17.63 18.96 -7.61
C ARG A 11 17.28 17.57 -8.14
N MET A 12 16.95 17.47 -9.42
CA MET A 12 16.90 16.17 -10.08
C MET A 12 18.32 15.60 -10.06
N VAL A 13 18.54 14.66 -9.15
CA VAL A 13 19.81 13.97 -9.03
C VAL A 13 19.80 12.78 -9.99
N ASN A 14 20.70 12.79 -10.96
CA ASN A 14 20.90 11.64 -11.83
C ASN A 14 21.61 10.54 -11.04
N ILE A 15 20.83 9.54 -10.62
CA ILE A 15 21.31 8.34 -9.93
C ILE A 15 21.59 7.28 -11.01
N SER A 16 22.85 6.84 -11.12
CA SER A 16 23.25 5.75 -12.01
C SER A 16 23.17 4.41 -11.28
N PHE A 17 22.61 3.39 -11.94
CA PHE A 17 22.45 2.05 -11.39
C PHE A 17 22.44 1.01 -12.50
N GLU A 18 22.65 -0.24 -12.11
CA GLU A 18 22.43 -1.42 -12.93
C GLU A 18 21.31 -2.27 -12.30
N GLN A 19 20.51 -2.93 -13.15
CA GLN A 19 19.49 -3.86 -12.67
C GLN A 19 20.13 -5.24 -12.45
N GLY A 20 20.21 -5.66 -11.18
CA GLY A 20 20.70 -6.99 -10.83
C GLY A 20 19.67 -8.10 -11.12
N GLN A 21 20.14 -9.34 -11.14
CA GLN A 21 19.35 -10.53 -11.52
C GLN A 21 18.09 -10.78 -10.69
N ASN A 22 17.98 -10.20 -9.49
CA ASN A 22 16.83 -10.33 -8.59
C ASN A 22 15.90 -9.10 -8.60
N GLY A 23 15.98 -8.25 -9.63
CA GLY A 23 15.24 -6.98 -9.68
C GLY A 23 15.73 -5.93 -8.67
N ARG A 24 16.87 -6.17 -8.02
CA ARG A 24 17.52 -5.22 -7.13
C ARG A 24 18.31 -4.20 -7.95
N LEU A 25 18.33 -2.96 -7.49
CA LEU A 25 19.14 -1.90 -8.07
C LEU A 25 20.52 -1.94 -7.46
N ILE A 26 21.53 -2.02 -8.31
CA ILE A 26 22.94 -1.95 -7.93
C ILE A 26 23.40 -0.54 -8.29
N LEU A 27 23.52 0.31 -7.27
CA LEU A 27 23.99 1.68 -7.44
C LEU A 27 25.49 1.69 -7.74
N THR A 28 25.95 2.60 -8.61
CA THR A 28 27.38 2.86 -8.75
C THR A 28 27.94 3.40 -7.42
N PRO A 29 29.25 3.23 -7.13
CA PRO A 29 29.85 3.76 -5.90
C PRO A 29 29.59 5.26 -5.68
N GLU A 30 29.63 6.05 -6.75
CA GLU A 30 29.39 7.49 -6.74
C GLU A 30 27.92 7.81 -6.41
N SER A 31 26.99 7.09 -7.05
CA SER A 31 25.55 7.25 -6.82
C SER A 31 25.16 6.83 -5.40
N ARG A 32 25.83 5.80 -4.87
CA ARG A 32 25.65 5.35 -3.48
C ARG A 32 26.12 6.41 -2.49
N ALA A 33 27.29 7.02 -2.70
CA ALA A 33 27.79 8.09 -1.85
C ALA A 33 26.82 9.29 -1.82
N MET A 34 26.34 9.71 -2.99
CA MET A 34 25.35 10.79 -3.10
C MET A 34 24.04 10.48 -2.37
N ILE A 35 23.50 9.27 -2.50
CA ILE A 35 22.26 8.88 -1.79
C ILE A 35 22.46 8.88 -0.28
N MET A 36 23.64 8.50 0.22
CA MET A 36 23.91 8.47 1.66
C MET A 36 23.98 9.88 2.27
N GLU A 37 24.35 10.89 1.48
CA GLU A 37 24.41 12.30 1.88
C GLU A 37 23.06 13.02 1.81
N MET A 38 22.09 12.49 1.06
CA MET A 38 20.74 13.06 0.95
C MET A 38 19.95 12.99 2.27
N HIS A 39 19.03 13.94 2.46
CA HIS A 39 18.02 13.84 3.51
C HIS A 39 17.11 12.62 3.28
N PRO A 40 16.62 11.90 4.31
CA PRO A 40 15.78 10.72 4.13
C PRO A 40 14.56 10.92 3.21
N TRP A 41 13.93 12.11 3.27
CA TRP A 41 12.82 12.46 2.37
C TRP A 41 13.25 12.59 0.91
N GLU A 42 14.42 13.18 0.64
CA GLU A 42 14.96 13.30 -0.71
C GLU A 42 15.31 11.94 -1.31
N ARG A 43 15.87 11.04 -0.49
CA ARG A 43 16.11 9.64 -0.88
C ARG A 43 14.82 8.93 -1.26
N TYR A 44 13.76 9.13 -0.48
CA TYR A 44 12.46 8.55 -0.75
C TYR A 44 11.88 9.07 -2.07
N THR A 45 11.92 10.39 -2.29
CA THR A 45 11.47 11.01 -3.54
C THR A 45 12.26 10.49 -4.74
N ALA A 46 13.59 10.46 -4.65
CA ALA A 46 14.45 9.98 -5.73
C ALA A 46 14.20 8.50 -6.06
N TYR A 47 13.99 7.66 -5.04
CA TYR A 47 13.58 6.26 -5.23
C TYR A 47 12.23 6.15 -5.94
N HIS A 48 11.25 6.96 -5.54
CA HIS A 48 9.92 6.95 -6.15
C HIS A 48 9.95 7.40 -7.62
N ASP A 49 10.69 8.47 -7.92
CA ASP A 49 10.89 8.97 -9.29
C ASP A 49 11.54 7.93 -10.18
N TYR A 50 12.53 7.23 -9.64
CA TYR A 50 13.17 6.13 -10.32
C TYR A 50 12.20 4.96 -10.62
N CYS A 51 11.40 4.55 -9.63
CA CYS A 51 10.38 3.51 -9.84
C CYS A 51 9.38 3.89 -10.93
N ARG A 52 8.95 5.16 -10.99
CA ARG A 52 8.09 5.68 -12.08
C ARG A 52 8.80 5.61 -13.44
N GLN A 53 10.08 5.97 -13.50
CA GLN A 53 10.84 5.93 -14.75
C GLN A 53 10.94 4.50 -15.30
N ILE A 54 11.32 3.53 -14.47
CA ILE A 54 11.38 2.12 -14.87
C ILE A 54 10.00 1.59 -15.24
N TYR A 55 8.98 1.93 -14.45
CA TYR A 55 7.62 1.50 -14.74
C TYR A 55 7.18 1.97 -16.14
N ARG A 56 7.46 3.23 -16.51
CA ARG A 56 7.16 3.77 -17.84
C ARG A 56 7.99 3.14 -18.97
N GLN A 57 9.24 2.76 -18.70
CA GLN A 57 10.08 2.05 -19.67
C GLN A 57 9.56 0.64 -19.95
N ASN A 58 9.11 -0.08 -18.91
CA ASN A 58 8.56 -1.42 -19.02
C ASN A 58 7.10 -1.45 -19.50
N ASN A 59 6.37 -0.35 -19.30
CA ASN A 59 4.99 -0.18 -19.73
C ASN A 59 4.88 1.06 -20.64
N PRO A 60 5.51 1.03 -21.84
CA PRO A 60 5.50 2.18 -22.75
C PRO A 60 4.05 2.56 -23.11
N ALA A 61 3.81 3.87 -23.22
CA ALA A 61 2.52 4.46 -23.54
C ALA A 61 1.90 3.79 -24.78
N GLY A 62 0.97 2.87 -24.54
CA GLY A 62 0.43 1.94 -25.53
C GLY A 62 -0.56 0.98 -24.89
N GLN A 63 -0.40 0.66 -23.61
CA GLN A 63 -1.49 0.22 -22.77
C GLN A 63 -2.12 1.45 -22.14
N SER A 64 -3.15 1.99 -22.78
CA SER A 64 -4.09 2.92 -22.13
C SER A 64 -4.71 2.18 -20.96
N LEU A 65 -4.07 2.25 -19.80
CA LEU A 65 -4.74 1.89 -18.57
C LEU A 65 -5.88 2.92 -18.44
N PRO A 66 -7.13 2.47 -18.25
CA PRO A 66 -8.25 3.40 -18.06
C PRO A 66 -7.90 4.35 -16.93
N GLU A 67 -8.15 5.64 -17.13
CA GLU A 67 -7.88 6.65 -16.13
C GLU A 67 -8.61 6.27 -14.83
N PRO A 68 -7.90 6.09 -13.71
CA PRO A 68 -8.53 5.57 -12.52
C PRO A 68 -9.44 6.64 -11.92
N GLN A 69 -10.68 6.25 -11.56
CA GLN A 69 -11.69 7.18 -11.03
C GLN A 69 -11.21 7.93 -9.78
N VAL A 70 -10.30 7.32 -9.03
CA VAL A 70 -9.66 7.90 -7.85
C VAL A 70 -8.96 9.24 -8.16
N SER A 71 -8.45 9.46 -9.38
CA SER A 71 -7.85 10.74 -9.78
C SER A 71 -8.85 11.90 -9.74
N ASN A 72 -10.12 11.63 -10.03
CA ASN A 72 -11.18 12.65 -10.11
C ASN A 72 -12.05 12.70 -8.86
N LEU A 73 -12.32 11.55 -8.23
CA LEU A 73 -13.28 11.41 -7.13
C LEU A 73 -12.62 11.21 -5.76
N GLY A 74 -11.30 11.05 -5.71
CA GLY A 74 -10.56 10.67 -4.50
C GLY A 74 -10.82 9.23 -4.03
N HIS A 75 -11.70 8.49 -4.71
CA HIS A 75 -12.00 7.09 -4.42
C HIS A 75 -12.42 6.33 -5.71
N GLN A 76 -12.34 5.01 -5.66
CA GLN A 76 -12.81 4.12 -6.72
C GLN A 76 -13.38 2.84 -6.09
N VAL A 77 -14.55 2.42 -6.57
CA VAL A 77 -15.15 1.14 -6.18
C VAL A 77 -14.90 0.12 -7.28
N LEU A 78 -14.23 -0.96 -6.91
CA LEU A 78 -13.96 -2.09 -7.80
C LEU A 78 -14.86 -3.25 -7.38
N PRO A 79 -15.86 -3.64 -8.19
CA PRO A 79 -16.75 -4.74 -7.85
C PRO A 79 -16.04 -6.09 -8.00
N ASN A 80 -16.55 -7.11 -7.30
CA ASN A 80 -16.16 -8.52 -7.48
C ASN A 80 -14.66 -8.84 -7.24
N LEU A 81 -13.97 -8.02 -6.45
CA LEU A 81 -12.57 -8.26 -6.09
C LEU A 81 -12.35 -9.44 -5.14
N ILE A 82 -13.38 -9.76 -4.36
CA ILE A 82 -13.39 -10.82 -3.37
C ILE A 82 -14.60 -11.69 -3.67
N SER A 83 -14.39 -13.01 -3.76
CA SER A 83 -15.50 -13.94 -3.95
C SER A 83 -16.35 -14.04 -2.67
N PRO A 84 -17.64 -14.43 -2.77
CA PRO A 84 -18.46 -14.66 -1.58
C PRO A 84 -17.85 -15.69 -0.61
N GLU A 85 -17.14 -16.69 -1.16
CA GLU A 85 -16.43 -17.71 -0.39
C GLU A 85 -15.26 -17.10 0.41
N ASP A 86 -14.49 -16.21 -0.21
CA ASP A 86 -13.39 -15.51 0.43
C ASP A 86 -13.89 -14.57 1.51
N VAL A 87 -15.02 -13.87 1.27
CA VAL A 87 -15.68 -13.04 2.30
C VAL A 87 -16.10 -13.91 3.48
N ALA A 88 -16.75 -15.05 3.24
CA ALA A 88 -17.19 -15.95 4.30
C ALA A 88 -16.01 -16.50 5.13
N ALA A 89 -14.92 -16.88 4.46
CA ALA A 89 -13.70 -17.35 5.14
C ALA A 89 -13.05 -16.27 6.02
N LEU A 90 -12.95 -15.03 5.51
CA LEU A 90 -12.43 -13.90 6.28
C LEU A 90 -13.35 -13.54 7.45
N GLN A 91 -14.67 -13.60 7.24
CA GLN A 91 -15.66 -13.35 8.28
C GLN A 91 -15.56 -14.38 9.40
N GLN A 92 -15.44 -15.68 9.08
CA GLN A 92 -15.28 -16.72 10.09
C GLN A 92 -14.04 -16.49 10.97
N LEU A 93 -12.93 -16.03 10.40
CA LEU A 93 -11.73 -15.69 11.18
C LEU A 93 -11.96 -14.49 12.12
N LEU A 94 -12.71 -13.48 11.66
CA LEU A 94 -13.10 -12.35 12.48
C LEU A 94 -14.05 -12.79 13.60
N ASP A 95 -15.02 -13.64 13.31
CA ASP A 95 -15.96 -14.19 14.31
C ASP A 95 -15.20 -14.97 15.39
N GLU A 96 -14.31 -15.89 15.01
CA GLU A 96 -13.45 -16.66 15.93
C GLU A 96 -12.59 -15.76 16.84
N ARG A 97 -12.20 -14.58 16.36
CA ARG A 97 -11.38 -13.62 17.12
C ARG A 97 -12.20 -12.74 18.05
N VAL A 98 -13.43 -12.41 17.67
CA VAL A 98 -14.31 -11.44 18.33
C VAL A 98 -15.10 -12.06 19.49
N ASP A 99 -14.91 -13.35 19.77
CA ASP A 99 -15.54 -14.08 20.89
C ASP A 99 -15.00 -13.67 22.30
N GLY A 100 -14.78 -12.38 22.52
CA GLY A 100 -14.39 -11.79 23.80
C GLY A 100 -14.55 -10.26 23.81
N PRO A 101 -14.47 -9.62 24.98
CA PRO A 101 -14.57 -8.16 25.09
C PRO A 101 -13.42 -7.51 24.32
N ASN A 102 -13.77 -6.71 23.31
CA ASN A 102 -12.81 -6.00 22.48
C ASN A 102 -12.40 -4.68 23.16
N LEU A 103 -11.37 -4.77 23.99
CA LEU A 103 -10.88 -3.65 24.80
C LEU A 103 -9.50 -3.17 24.31
N ASP A 104 -9.21 -1.89 24.50
CA ASP A 104 -7.87 -1.32 24.31
C ASP A 104 -6.92 -1.73 25.46
N ALA A 105 -5.69 -1.21 25.42
CA ALA A 105 -4.68 -1.48 26.46
C ALA A 105 -5.10 -1.01 27.86
N ASP A 106 -6.01 -0.05 27.95
CA ASP A 106 -6.52 0.54 29.18
C ASP A 106 -7.86 -0.08 29.62
N GLY A 107 -8.37 -1.07 28.87
CA GLY A 107 -9.63 -1.76 29.17
C GLY A 107 -10.88 -1.05 28.65
N ASN A 108 -10.75 -0.04 27.78
CA ASN A 108 -11.91 0.64 27.18
C ASN A 108 -12.43 -0.12 25.95
N PRO A 109 -13.75 -0.14 25.70
CA PRO A 109 -14.31 -0.76 24.50
C PRO A 109 -13.79 -0.10 23.22
N MET A 110 -13.26 -0.89 22.29
CA MET A 110 -12.87 -0.40 20.97
C MET A 110 -14.00 -0.57 19.96
N TRP A 111 -14.15 0.41 19.07
CA TRP A 111 -15.14 0.39 17.98
C TRP A 111 -14.77 -0.56 16.83
N PHE A 112 -13.57 -1.16 16.86
CA PHE A 112 -13.13 -2.13 15.87
C PHE A 112 -12.27 -3.24 16.47
N ALA A 113 -12.32 -4.44 15.91
CA ALA A 113 -11.39 -5.53 16.23
C ALA A 113 -10.55 -5.86 15.00
N SER A 114 -9.22 -5.85 15.13
CA SER A 114 -8.30 -6.21 14.05
C SER A 114 -7.89 -7.69 14.11
N LEU A 115 -7.70 -8.31 12.95
CA LEU A 115 -7.04 -9.62 12.88
C LEU A 115 -5.52 -9.44 13.02
N PRO A 116 -4.87 -10.07 14.01
CA PRO A 116 -3.43 -10.04 14.11
C PRO A 116 -2.78 -10.93 13.05
N TRP A 117 -1.70 -10.43 12.44
CA TRP A 117 -0.92 -11.17 11.44
C TRP A 117 -0.24 -12.44 11.98
N THR A 118 -0.23 -12.64 13.29
CA THR A 118 0.34 -13.80 13.97
C THR A 118 -0.67 -14.92 14.22
N MET A 119 -1.93 -14.77 13.81
CA MET A 119 -2.97 -15.79 14.04
C MET A 119 -2.72 -17.09 13.27
N MET A 120 -3.13 -18.22 13.85
CA MET A 120 -2.89 -19.59 13.36
C MET A 120 -3.36 -19.86 11.92
N ARG A 121 -4.30 -19.05 11.41
CA ARG A 121 -4.89 -19.18 10.06
C ARG A 121 -4.55 -18.01 9.12
N ILE A 122 -3.47 -17.26 9.39
CA ILE A 122 -3.08 -16.12 8.56
C ILE A 122 -2.85 -16.47 7.08
N ASN A 123 -2.56 -17.73 6.77
CA ASN A 123 -2.42 -18.20 5.39
C ASN A 123 -3.69 -18.01 4.56
N VAL A 124 -4.88 -18.11 5.17
CA VAL A 124 -6.16 -17.84 4.49
C VAL A 124 -6.21 -16.37 4.07
N VAL A 125 -5.89 -15.46 5.00
CA VAL A 125 -5.82 -14.02 4.71
C VAL A 125 -4.82 -13.74 3.59
N ARG A 126 -3.63 -14.34 3.64
CA ARG A 126 -2.61 -14.19 2.59
C ARG A 126 -3.08 -14.67 1.22
N GLN A 127 -3.81 -15.78 1.14
CA GLN A 127 -4.33 -16.31 -0.12
C GLN A 127 -5.41 -15.40 -0.71
N VAL A 128 -6.35 -14.93 0.11
CA VAL A 128 -7.39 -13.99 -0.34
C VAL A 128 -6.76 -12.70 -0.86
N LEU A 129 -5.79 -12.14 -0.12
CA LEU A 129 -5.08 -10.94 -0.54
C LEU A 129 -4.26 -11.16 -1.80
N GLY A 130 -3.59 -12.31 -1.91
CA GLY A 130 -2.89 -12.69 -3.13
C GLY A 130 -3.80 -12.62 -4.35
N ARG A 131 -5.04 -13.14 -4.24
CA ARG A 131 -6.04 -13.05 -5.31
C ARG A 131 -6.50 -11.62 -5.58
N MET A 132 -6.84 -10.86 -4.54
CA MET A 132 -7.28 -9.46 -4.67
C MET A 132 -6.25 -8.59 -5.40
N PHE A 133 -4.97 -8.73 -5.06
CA PHE A 133 -3.87 -7.97 -5.65
C PHE A 133 -3.25 -8.64 -6.88
N ALA A 134 -3.75 -9.78 -7.34
CA ALA A 134 -3.31 -10.39 -8.61
C ALA A 134 -4.01 -9.80 -9.85
N GLY A 135 -4.93 -8.84 -9.67
CA GLY A 135 -5.81 -8.36 -10.74
C GLY A 135 -6.01 -6.84 -10.76
N ASP A 136 -7.26 -6.44 -10.86
CA ASP A 136 -7.65 -5.06 -11.22
C ASP A 136 -7.28 -4.02 -10.16
N ILE A 137 -7.16 -4.41 -8.88
CA ILE A 137 -6.66 -3.50 -7.83
C ILE A 137 -5.25 -3.03 -8.15
N SER A 138 -4.35 -3.96 -8.48
CA SER A 138 -2.95 -3.64 -8.75
C SER A 138 -2.84 -2.75 -9.98
N LYS A 139 -3.60 -3.05 -11.04
CA LYS A 139 -3.68 -2.19 -12.23
C LYS A 139 -4.17 -0.79 -11.90
N ALA A 140 -5.22 -0.66 -11.08
CA ALA A 140 -5.78 0.63 -10.70
C ALA A 140 -4.79 1.46 -9.85
N LEU A 141 -4.10 0.82 -8.91
CA LEU A 141 -3.09 1.47 -8.08
C LEU A 141 -1.87 1.89 -8.92
N GLU A 142 -1.37 1.01 -9.78
CA GLU A 142 -0.24 1.33 -10.66
C GLU A 142 -0.59 2.43 -11.66
N ALA A 143 -1.81 2.42 -12.21
CA ALA A 143 -2.30 3.50 -13.08
C ALA A 143 -2.37 4.84 -12.34
N TYR A 144 -2.82 4.84 -11.08
CA TYR A 144 -2.91 6.04 -10.25
C TYR A 144 -1.54 6.61 -9.88
N PHE A 145 -0.62 5.75 -9.41
CA PHE A 145 0.72 6.19 -9.00
C PHE A 145 1.69 6.37 -10.17
N GLY A 146 1.40 5.77 -11.32
CA GLY A 146 2.31 5.68 -12.46
C GLY A 146 3.61 4.94 -12.14
N SER A 147 3.55 3.99 -11.21
CA SER A 147 4.68 3.22 -10.67
C SER A 147 4.19 1.87 -10.13
N TYR A 148 5.10 0.90 -10.02
CA TYR A 148 4.91 -0.23 -9.11
C TYR A 148 4.67 0.27 -7.69
N PHE A 149 3.90 -0.48 -6.91
CA PHE A 149 3.59 -0.16 -5.52
C PHE A 149 4.01 -1.28 -4.58
N ARG A 150 4.18 -0.92 -3.31
CA ARG A 150 4.39 -1.87 -2.20
C ARG A 150 3.34 -1.62 -1.14
N ILE A 151 2.66 -2.68 -0.74
CA ILE A 151 1.79 -2.67 0.43
C ILE A 151 2.68 -2.66 1.67
N MET A 152 2.66 -1.56 2.42
CA MET A 152 3.45 -1.39 3.63
C MET A 152 2.76 -2.00 4.85
N SER A 153 1.45 -1.78 4.94
CA SER A 153 0.60 -2.34 5.97
C SER A 153 -0.75 -2.66 5.37
N LEU A 154 -1.40 -3.66 5.97
CA LEU A 154 -2.79 -3.97 5.71
C LEU A 154 -3.40 -4.37 7.05
N SER A 155 -4.62 -3.90 7.28
CA SER A 155 -5.40 -4.22 8.46
C SER A 155 -6.75 -4.73 8.00
N LEU A 156 -7.12 -5.93 8.46
CA LEU A 156 -8.48 -6.42 8.34
C LEU A 156 -9.16 -6.20 9.69
N VAL A 157 -10.25 -5.45 9.67
CA VAL A 157 -10.98 -5.04 10.87
C VAL A 157 -12.45 -5.36 10.76
N ARG A 158 -13.06 -5.75 11.88
CA ARG A 158 -14.51 -5.71 12.06
C ARG A 158 -14.88 -4.40 12.73
N GLY A 159 -15.68 -3.58 12.06
CA GLY A 159 -16.34 -2.45 12.69
C GLY A 159 -17.56 -2.90 13.48
N PHE A 160 -17.73 -2.38 14.69
CA PHE A 160 -18.96 -2.53 15.47
C PHE A 160 -19.83 -1.29 15.26
N PRO A 161 -21.17 -1.44 15.21
CA PRO A 161 -22.04 -0.28 15.17
C PRO A 161 -21.75 0.61 16.38
N GLY A 162 -21.56 1.92 16.14
CA GLY A 162 -21.53 2.88 17.22
C GLY A 162 -22.85 2.84 18.00
N LYS A 163 -22.83 3.29 19.26
CA LYS A 163 -24.10 3.54 19.95
C LYS A 163 -24.90 4.49 19.07
N ALA A 164 -26.12 4.10 18.70
CA ALA A 164 -27.04 5.05 18.11
C ALA A 164 -27.24 6.14 19.17
N ASP A 165 -26.78 7.34 18.90
CA ASP A 165 -27.18 8.50 19.70
C ASP A 165 -28.70 8.54 19.58
N GLY A 166 -29.38 8.26 20.70
CA GLY A 166 -30.83 8.20 20.76
C GLY A 166 -31.39 9.52 20.23
N SER A 167 -32.02 9.45 19.06
CA SER A 167 -32.90 10.49 18.53
C SER A 167 -34.32 10.17 18.95
#